data_AF-A0A844EC87-F1
#
_entry.id   AF-A0A844EC87-F1
#
_cell.length_a   1.000
_cell.length_b   1.000
_cell.length_c   1.000
_cell.angle_alpha   90.00
_cell.angle_beta   90.00
_cell.angle_gamma   90.00
#
_symmetry.space_group_name_H-M   'P 1'
#
loop_
_entity.id
_entity.type
_entity.pdbx_description
1 polymer ?
#
loop_
_entity_poly.entity_id
_entity_poly.type
_entity_poly.pdbx_seq_one_letter_code
_entity_poly.pdbx_strand_id
1 'polypeptide(L)'
;FFANCTDTPANFKNTPLRTTTESFYWLNKLVAMLADPFFAEHDLEAMTAVSESRKFGFANGRAAVAAADAEFKNISKDRLTDWHNQVNEKVANTITENVKDLLHQLLLMRAEKMVPTFEEGGEL
;
A
#
# COMPACT_ATOMS: atom_id res chain seq x y z
N PHE A 1 -4.82 7.56 -10.25
CA PHE A 1 -6.29 7.61 -10.19
C PHE A 1 -6.82 8.35 -11.39
N PHE A 2 -7.96 7.93 -11.92
CA PHE A 2 -8.73 8.70 -12.88
C PHE A 2 -9.35 9.90 -12.17
N ALA A 3 -9.10 11.11 -12.68
CA ALA A 3 -9.59 12.34 -12.07
C ALA A 3 -11.07 12.60 -12.36
N ASN A 4 -11.61 12.03 -13.44
CA ASN A 4 -13.03 12.13 -13.79
C ASN A 4 -13.87 11.17 -12.94
N CYS A 5 -13.96 11.46 -11.64
CA CYS A 5 -14.58 10.65 -10.61
C CYS A 5 -15.41 11.56 -9.69
N THR A 6 -16.32 11.00 -8.90
CA THR A 6 -17.14 11.77 -7.94
C THR A 6 -16.72 11.55 -6.50
N ASP A 7 -15.92 10.51 -6.22
CA ASP A 7 -15.31 10.28 -4.92
C ASP A 7 -13.92 9.65 -5.05
N THR A 8 -13.19 9.62 -3.94
CA THR A 8 -11.88 8.97 -3.83
C THR A 8 -11.93 7.77 -2.88
N PRO A 9 -11.08 6.75 -3.11
CA PRO A 9 -11.05 5.55 -2.28
C PRO A 9 -10.84 5.86 -0.80
N ALA A 10 -11.59 5.18 0.08
CA ALA A 10 -11.69 5.56 1.50
C ALA A 10 -10.34 5.53 2.24
N ASN A 11 -9.48 4.57 1.91
CA ASN A 11 -8.11 4.42 2.41
C ASN A 11 -7.16 5.55 1.99
N PHE A 12 -7.39 6.20 0.85
CA PHE A 12 -6.63 7.37 0.39
C PHE A 12 -7.27 8.70 0.81
N LYS A 13 -8.59 8.71 0.99
CA LYS A 13 -9.38 9.89 1.36
C LYS A 13 -9.22 10.26 2.83
N ASN A 14 -9.21 9.27 3.71
CA ASN A 14 -9.32 9.48 5.15
C ASN A 14 -7.98 9.28 5.86
N THR A 15 -7.62 10.26 6.68
CA THR A 15 -6.49 10.19 7.61
C THR A 15 -7.02 10.35 9.03
N PRO A 16 -7.35 9.23 9.73
CA PRO A 16 -7.86 9.30 11.09
C PRO A 16 -6.81 9.86 12.05
N LEU A 17 -7.25 10.40 13.18
CA LEU A 17 -6.34 10.96 14.19
C LEU A 17 -5.43 9.89 14.82
N ARG A 18 -5.93 8.67 14.97
CA ARG A 18 -5.13 7.53 15.46
C ARG A 18 -4.51 6.77 14.28
N THR A 19 -3.26 6.36 14.48
CA THR A 19 -2.53 5.49 13.56
C THR A 19 -3.32 4.20 13.28
N THR A 20 -3.29 3.75 12.03
CA THR A 20 -3.97 2.53 11.57
C THR A 20 -3.28 1.98 10.32
N THR A 21 -3.47 0.68 10.05
CA THR A 21 -3.08 0.02 8.80
C THR A 21 -4.08 0.23 7.67
N GLU A 22 -5.27 0.77 7.96
CA GLU A 22 -6.35 0.93 6.97
C GLU A 22 -6.28 2.27 6.20
N SER A 23 -5.55 3.25 6.72
CA SER A 23 -5.27 4.50 6.01
C SER A 23 -3.95 4.37 5.27
N PHE A 24 -3.96 4.64 3.96
CA PHE A 24 -2.75 4.57 3.15
C PHE A 24 -1.66 5.50 3.67
N TYR A 25 -2.04 6.68 4.20
CA TYR A 25 -1.11 7.61 4.84
C TYR A 25 -0.36 6.96 6.01
N TRP A 26 -1.10 6.44 7.00
CA TRP A 26 -0.50 5.85 8.20
C TRP A 26 0.27 4.58 7.89
N LEU A 27 -0.27 3.73 7.02
CA LEU A 27 0.40 2.51 6.57
C LEU A 27 1.77 2.81 5.96
N ASN A 28 1.89 3.81 5.09
CA ASN A 28 3.19 4.23 4.53
C ASN A 28 4.14 4.77 5.60
N LYS A 29 3.63 5.49 6.61
CA LYS A 29 4.45 5.97 7.74
C LYS A 29 4.99 4.83 8.59
N LEU A 30 4.18 3.81 8.86
CA LEU A 30 4.59 2.61 9.58
C LEU A 30 5.68 1.84 8.82
N VAL A 31 5.48 1.61 7.52
CA VAL A 31 6.50 0.99 6.66
C VAL A 31 7.79 1.80 6.66
N ALA A 32 7.72 3.12 6.48
CA ALA A 32 8.92 3.97 6.46
C ALA A 32 9.67 3.94 7.80
N MET A 33 8.95 4.02 8.92
CA MET A 33 9.53 3.95 10.27
C MET A 33 10.25 2.61 10.50
N LEU A 34 9.67 1.50 10.04
CA LEU A 34 10.25 0.18 10.21
C LEU A 34 11.40 -0.09 9.23
N ALA A 35 11.32 0.46 8.02
CA ALA A 35 12.36 0.36 7.00
C ALA A 35 13.59 1.22 7.34
N ASP A 36 13.43 2.35 8.04
CA ASP A 36 14.51 3.31 8.26
C ASP A 36 15.79 2.70 8.87
N PRO A 37 15.73 1.88 9.94
CA PRO A 37 16.92 1.20 10.46
C PRO A 37 17.56 0.24 9.46
N PHE A 38 16.76 -0.52 8.69
CA PHE A 38 17.29 -1.43 7.68
C PHE A 38 18.10 -0.71 6.60
N PHE A 39 17.65 0.49 6.20
CA PHE A 39 18.38 1.30 5.23
C PHE A 39 19.68 1.85 5.81
N ALA A 40 19.68 2.25 7.08
CA ALA A 40 20.89 2.68 7.78
C ALA A 40 21.90 1.53 7.97
N GLU A 41 21.41 0.31 8.17
CA GLU A 41 22.20 -0.92 8.31
C GLU A 41 22.64 -1.53 6.95
N HIS A 42 22.18 -0.94 5.83
CA HIS A 42 22.37 -1.49 4.47
C HIS A 42 21.89 -2.94 4.31
N ASP A 43 20.76 -3.27 4.96
CA ASP A 43 20.15 -4.59 4.86
C ASP A 43 19.59 -4.83 3.45
N LEU A 44 20.31 -5.66 2.68
CA LEU A 44 19.98 -5.92 1.28
C LEU A 44 18.60 -6.57 1.10
N GLU A 45 18.18 -7.42 2.04
CA GLU A 45 16.93 -8.15 1.94
C GLU A 45 15.73 -7.21 2.12
N ALA A 46 15.77 -6.39 3.18
CA ALA A 46 14.74 -5.38 3.44
C ALA A 46 14.69 -4.31 2.33
N MET A 47 15.85 -3.83 1.86
CA MET A 47 15.92 -2.88 0.74
C MET A 47 15.34 -3.49 -0.55
N THR A 48 15.58 -4.77 -0.80
CA THR A 48 15.00 -5.51 -1.94
C THR A 48 13.49 -5.62 -1.80
N ALA A 49 12.97 -5.99 -0.62
CA ALA A 49 11.53 -6.06 -0.36
C ALA A 49 10.82 -4.73 -0.66
N VAL A 50 11.37 -3.61 -0.18
CA VAL A 50 10.84 -2.27 -0.47
C VAL A 50 10.87 -1.96 -1.97
N SER A 51 11.97 -2.32 -2.66
CA SER A 51 12.11 -2.12 -4.11
C SER A 51 11.08 -2.93 -4.90
N GLU A 52 10.89 -4.21 -4.57
CA GLU A 52 9.92 -5.08 -5.24
C GLU A 52 8.48 -4.62 -4.99
N SER A 53 8.12 -4.24 -3.77
CA SER A 53 6.79 -3.67 -3.46
C SER A 53 6.50 -2.40 -4.28
N ARG A 54 7.51 -1.54 -4.50
CA ARG A 54 7.38 -0.36 -5.39
C ARG A 54 7.18 -0.76 -6.84
N LYS A 55 7.95 -1.72 -7.35
CA LYS A 55 7.81 -2.23 -8.72
C LYS A 55 6.43 -2.84 -8.93
N PHE A 56 5.95 -3.64 -7.98
CA PHE A 56 4.59 -4.19 -7.98
C PHE A 56 3.56 -3.07 -8.09
N GLY A 57 3.69 -2.02 -7.28
CA GLY A 57 2.77 -0.90 -7.31
C GLY A 57 2.73 -0.16 -8.65
N PHE A 58 3.90 0.11 -9.24
CA PHE A 58 3.98 0.72 -10.58
C PHE A 58 3.40 -0.17 -11.68
N ALA A 59 3.70 -1.47 -11.64
CA ALA A 59 3.21 -2.43 -12.62
C ALA A 59 1.68 -2.53 -12.58
N ASN A 60 1.10 -2.72 -11.39
CA ASN A 60 -0.35 -2.82 -11.23
C ASN A 60 -1.07 -1.52 -11.54
N GLY A 61 -0.50 -0.36 -11.19
CA GLY A 61 -1.04 0.94 -11.56
C GLY A 61 -1.12 1.13 -13.08
N ARG A 62 -0.05 0.79 -13.81
CA ARG A 62 -0.03 0.86 -15.28
C ARG A 62 -0.98 -0.15 -15.92
N ALA A 63 -1.00 -1.38 -15.42
CA ALA A 63 -1.88 -2.43 -15.93
C ALA A 63 -3.35 -2.05 -15.77
N ALA A 64 -3.73 -1.45 -14.63
CA ALA A 64 -5.09 -1.00 -14.40
C ALA A 64 -5.51 0.13 -15.34
N VAL A 65 -4.61 1.09 -15.62
CA VAL A 65 -4.88 2.16 -16.61
C VAL A 65 -5.08 1.56 -18.00
N ALA A 66 -4.18 0.67 -18.44
CA ALA A 66 -4.29 0.03 -19.75
C ALA A 66 -5.57 -0.80 -19.90
N ALA A 67 -5.98 -1.52 -18.85
CA ALA A 67 -7.21 -2.29 -18.84
C ALA A 67 -8.45 -1.37 -18.92
N ALA A 68 -8.47 -0.29 -18.13
CA ALA A 68 -9.55 0.69 -18.16
C ALA A 68 -9.65 1.38 -19.53
N ASP A 69 -8.54 1.81 -20.12
CA ASP A 69 -8.53 2.44 -21.45
C ASP A 69 -9.08 1.50 -22.55
N ALA A 70 -8.80 0.20 -22.44
CA ALA A 70 -9.36 -0.80 -23.36
C ALA A 70 -10.87 -0.98 -23.18
N GLU A 71 -11.36 -0.95 -21.94
CA GLU A 71 -12.78 -1.13 -21.60
C GLU A 71 -13.62 0.14 -21.85
N PHE A 72 -13.01 1.33 -21.79
CA PHE A 72 -13.68 2.63 -21.88
C PHE A 72 -14.66 2.74 -23.06
N LYS A 73 -14.36 2.11 -24.20
CA LYS A 73 -15.22 2.09 -25.39
C LYS A 73 -16.60 1.47 -25.15
N ASN A 74 -16.73 0.63 -24.13
CA ASN A 74 -17.95 -0.06 -23.75
C ASN A 74 -18.72 0.64 -22.62
N ILE A 75 -18.20 1.77 -22.12
CA ILE A 75 -18.77 2.50 -21.00
C ILE A 75 -19.60 3.67 -21.55
N SER A 76 -20.87 3.71 -21.14
CA SER A 76 -21.77 4.81 -21.49
C SER A 76 -21.41 6.07 -20.71
N LYS A 77 -21.60 7.25 -21.32
CA LYS A 77 -21.19 8.54 -20.74
C LYS A 77 -21.80 8.81 -19.37
N ASP A 78 -23.05 8.39 -19.16
CA ASP A 78 -23.80 8.52 -17.92
C ASP A 78 -23.24 7.68 -16.76
N ARG A 79 -22.48 6.61 -17.06
CA ARG A 79 -21.87 5.73 -16.05
C ARG A 79 -20.38 5.97 -15.84
N LEU A 80 -19.79 6.91 -16.58
CA LEU A 80 -18.34 7.07 -16.67
C LEU A 80 -17.69 7.40 -15.31
N THR A 81 -18.28 8.31 -14.55
CA THR A 81 -17.74 8.72 -13.24
C THR A 81 -17.84 7.60 -12.20
N ASP A 82 -18.96 6.89 -12.17
CA ASP A 82 -19.17 5.78 -11.24
C ASP A 82 -18.25 4.61 -11.56
N TRP A 83 -18.04 4.32 -12.84
CA TRP A 83 -17.07 3.33 -13.28
C TRP A 83 -15.64 3.74 -12.91
N HIS A 84 -15.24 5.01 -13.10
CA HIS A 84 -13.93 5.48 -12.62
C HIS A 84 -13.77 5.39 -11.10
N ASN A 85 -14.83 5.63 -10.30
CA ASN A 85 -14.79 5.39 -8.86
C ASN A 85 -14.44 3.93 -8.57
N GLN A 86 -15.10 2.97 -9.25
CA GLN A 86 -14.84 1.53 -9.07
C GLN A 86 -13.42 1.14 -9.48
N VAL A 87 -12.92 1.66 -10.61
CA VAL A 87 -11.54 1.42 -11.06
C VAL A 87 -10.55 1.98 -10.05
N ASN A 88 -10.75 3.21 -9.57
CA ASN A 88 -9.91 3.82 -8.55
C ASN A 88 -9.91 3.02 -7.24
N GLU A 89 -11.08 2.57 -6.78
CA GLU A 89 -11.24 1.75 -5.57
C GLU A 89 -10.46 0.44 -5.68
N LYS A 90 -10.61 -0.27 -6.80
CA LYS A 90 -9.88 -1.53 -7.05
C LYS A 90 -8.38 -1.32 -7.01
N VAL A 91 -7.87 -0.29 -7.69
CA VAL A 91 -6.43 0.03 -7.71
C VAL A 91 -5.95 0.40 -6.32
N ALA A 92 -6.68 1.26 -5.59
CA ALA A 92 -6.31 1.65 -4.24
C ALA A 92 -6.20 0.45 -3.30
N ASN A 93 -7.15 -0.48 -3.39
CA ASN A 93 -7.14 -1.70 -2.57
C ASN A 93 -5.98 -2.62 -2.94
N THR A 94 -5.74 -2.90 -4.23
CA THR A 94 -4.58 -3.70 -4.67
C THR A 94 -3.25 -3.12 -4.17
N ILE A 95 -3.08 -1.80 -4.28
CA ILE A 95 -1.85 -1.15 -3.84
C ILE A 95 -1.72 -1.16 -2.31
N THR A 96 -2.83 -0.94 -1.58
CA THR A 96 -2.82 -0.94 -0.11
C THR A 96 -2.47 -2.31 0.45
N GLU A 97 -3.05 -3.38 -0.09
CA GLU A 97 -2.74 -4.74 0.35
C GLU A 97 -1.26 -5.07 0.11
N ASN A 98 -0.68 -4.70 -1.04
CA ASN A 98 0.77 -4.85 -1.27
C ASN A 98 1.63 -4.08 -0.25
N VAL A 99 1.18 -2.92 0.26
CA VAL A 99 1.91 -2.20 1.31
C VAL A 99 1.70 -2.85 2.68
N LYS A 100 0.54 -3.46 2.96
CA LYS A 100 0.33 -4.28 4.16
C LYS A 100 1.23 -5.52 4.16
N ASP A 101 1.36 -6.17 3.01
CA ASP A 101 2.28 -7.30 2.81
C ASP A 101 3.73 -6.88 3.04
N LEU A 102 4.14 -5.72 2.51
CA LEU A 102 5.48 -5.16 2.79
C LEU A 102 5.68 -4.88 4.28
N LEU A 103 4.69 -4.27 4.95
CA LEU A 103 4.78 -4.02 6.39
C LEU A 103 4.98 -5.33 7.16
N HIS A 104 4.20 -6.36 6.82
CA HIS A 104 4.32 -7.69 7.42
C HIS A 104 5.70 -8.30 7.20
N GLN A 105 6.21 -8.27 5.97
CA GLN A 105 7.53 -8.80 5.63
C GLN A 105 8.65 -8.09 6.41
N LEU A 106 8.64 -6.77 6.46
CA LEU A 106 9.63 -5.99 7.22
C LEU A 106 9.54 -6.25 8.73
N LEU A 107 8.32 -6.48 9.25
CA LEU A 107 8.11 -6.80 10.65
C LEU A 107 8.73 -8.15 11.01
N LEU A 108 8.53 -9.19 10.19
CA LEU A 108 9.16 -10.49 10.40
C LEU A 108 10.68 -10.38 10.39
N MET A 109 11.26 -9.71 9.39
CA MET A 109 12.71 -9.48 9.31
C MET A 109 13.25 -8.75 10.54
N ARG A 110 12.48 -7.79 11.09
CA ARG A 110 12.95 -7.02 12.24
C ARG A 110 12.80 -7.82 13.53
N ALA A 111 11.72 -8.57 13.69
CA ALA A 111 11.44 -9.40 14.85
C ALA A 111 12.60 -10.38 15.14
N GLU A 112 13.17 -11.00 14.11
CA GLU A 112 14.34 -11.90 14.24
C GLU A 112 15.62 -11.18 14.72
N LYS A 113 15.67 -9.85 14.59
CA LYS A 113 16.84 -9.00 14.91
C LYS A 113 16.61 -8.10 16.12
N MET A 114 15.44 -8.15 16.75
CA MET A 114 15.11 -7.29 17.88
C MET A 114 15.85 -7.73 19.14
N VAL A 115 16.47 -6.76 19.82
CA VAL A 115 17.13 -6.97 21.11
C VAL A 115 16.10 -7.11 22.25
N PRO A 116 15.07 -6.24 22.35
CA PRO A 116 13.99 -6.47 23.30
C PRO A 116 13.05 -7.56 22.76
N THR A 117 12.85 -8.62 23.54
CA THR A 117 11.85 -9.65 23.26
C THR A 117 10.71 -9.54 24.27
N PHE A 118 9.48 -9.56 23.77
CA PHE A 118 8.26 -9.58 24.59
C PHE A 118 7.55 -10.91 24.36
N GLU A 119 8.23 -11.98 24.75
CA GLU A 119 7.73 -13.36 24.64
C GLU A 119 7.10 -13.81 25.96
N GLU A 120 6.26 -14.84 25.90
CA GLU A 120 5.61 -15.40 27.08
C GLU A 120 6.66 -15.87 28.10
N GLY A 121 6.74 -15.17 29.24
CA GLY A 121 7.74 -15.40 30.29
C GLY A 121 8.88 -14.37 30.35
N GLY A 122 8.94 -13.40 29.43
CA GLY A 122 9.84 -12.24 29.51
C GLY A 122 9.26 -11.13 30.39
N GLU A 123 10.10 -10.45 31.17
CA GLU A 123 9.69 -9.29 31.96
C GLU A 123 9.34 -8.10 31.03
N LEU A 124 8.15 -7.52 31.21
CA LEU A 124 7.76 -6.23 30.64
C LEU A 124 8.47 -5.07 31.34
#